data_AF-A0A3B0SU36-F1
#
_entry.id   AF-A0A3B0SU36-F1
#
_cell.length_a   1.000
_cell.length_b   1.000
_cell.length_c   1.000
_cell.angle_alpha   90.00
_cell.angle_beta   90.00
_cell.angle_gamma   90.00
#
_symmetry.space_group_name_H-M   'P 1'
#
loop_
_entity.id
_entity.type
_entity.pdbx_description
1 polymer ?
#
loop_
_entity_poly.entity_id
_entity_poly.type
_entity_poly.pdbx_seq_one_letter_code
_entity_poly.pdbx_strand_id
1 'polypeptide(L)'
;MNPDHRICHIELDEKSIIRRNADIDHERRVAIFDLLEANSYEPLEELPDGYGGPFRVMLRMEDNRLAMDIFSDQDIYQDRKLSIIILPLTSLRKTIKEYFQICDSYFSAIKSASPRQIETIDMARRGLHDEGSEILQERLGGKVRMDFP
;
A
#
# COMPACT_ATOMS: atom_id res chain seq x y z
N MET A 1 26.77 2.69 9.18
CA MET A 1 25.60 3.55 9.44
C MET A 1 24.55 2.69 10.10
N ASN A 2 23.73 3.22 11.00
CA ASN A 2 22.59 2.44 11.48
C ASN A 2 21.58 2.28 10.34
N PRO A 3 20.93 1.12 10.23
CA PRO A 3 19.85 0.95 9.26
C PRO A 3 18.71 1.96 9.51
N ASP A 4 18.16 2.51 8.44
CA ASP A 4 16.99 3.40 8.43
C ASP A 4 15.83 2.64 7.81
N HIS A 5 15.28 1.69 8.58
CA HIS A 5 14.24 0.72 8.18
C HIS A 5 12.88 1.40 7.89
N ARG A 6 12.81 2.22 6.85
CA ARG A 6 11.60 2.92 6.42
C ARG A 6 11.60 3.16 4.92
N ILE A 7 10.41 3.32 4.38
CA ILE A 7 10.15 3.83 3.04
C ILE A 7 10.12 5.36 3.12
N CYS A 8 10.98 6.03 2.35
CA CYS A 8 11.00 7.50 2.23
C CYS A 8 10.24 8.01 0.99
N HIS A 9 9.91 7.14 0.05
CA HIS A 9 9.21 7.52 -1.17
C HIS A 9 8.42 6.37 -1.77
N ILE A 10 7.20 6.66 -2.25
CA ILE A 10 6.36 5.73 -3.00
C ILE A 10 5.96 6.38 -4.32
N GLU A 11 6.21 5.67 -5.42
CA GLU A 11 5.75 6.02 -6.75
C GLU A 11 4.82 4.93 -7.28
N LEU A 12 3.82 5.32 -8.07
CA LEU A 12 2.90 4.40 -8.72
C LEU A 12 3.15 4.47 -10.22
N ASP A 13 3.35 3.33 -10.87
CA ASP A 13 3.47 3.28 -12.32
C ASP A 13 2.12 3.63 -12.96
N GLU A 14 2.03 4.82 -13.52
CA GLU A 14 0.79 5.36 -14.09
C GLU A 14 0.26 4.56 -15.28
N LYS A 15 1.13 3.76 -15.92
CA LYS A 15 0.74 2.90 -17.06
C LYS A 15 -0.07 1.71 -16.60
N SER A 16 0.31 1.09 -15.48
CA SER A 16 -0.34 -0.11 -14.94
C SER A 16 -1.31 0.18 -13.79
N ILE A 17 -1.10 1.27 -13.05
CA ILE A 17 -1.96 1.77 -11.98
C ILE A 17 -2.64 3.06 -12.45
N ILE A 18 -3.78 2.88 -13.12
CA ILE A 18 -4.51 3.96 -13.76
C ILE A 18 -5.08 4.91 -12.70
N ARG A 19 -4.79 6.21 -12.84
CA ARG A 19 -5.40 7.28 -12.05
C ARG A 19 -6.93 7.26 -12.15
N ARG A 20 -7.61 7.66 -11.07
CA ARG A 20 -9.07 7.69 -11.00
C ARG A 20 -9.55 9.14 -10.95
N ASN A 21 -10.78 9.38 -10.51
CA ASN A 21 -11.29 10.74 -10.35
C ASN A 21 -10.47 11.51 -9.30
N ALA A 22 -10.67 12.83 -9.23
CA ALA A 22 -9.89 13.73 -8.36
C ALA A 22 -9.97 13.36 -6.87
N ASP A 23 -11.12 12.84 -6.41
CA ASP A 23 -11.36 12.46 -5.02
C ASP A 23 -10.53 11.23 -4.64
N ILE A 24 -10.56 10.17 -5.47
CA ILE A 24 -9.76 8.96 -5.25
C ILE A 24 -8.26 9.29 -5.31
N ASP A 25 -7.86 10.17 -6.23
CA ASP A 25 -6.47 10.62 -6.32
C ASP A 25 -6.05 11.42 -5.07
N HIS A 26 -6.96 12.17 -4.45
CA HIS A 26 -6.72 12.87 -3.19
C HIS A 26 -6.60 11.89 -2.02
N GLU A 27 -7.55 10.98 -1.84
CA GLU A 27 -7.51 9.96 -0.79
C GLU A 27 -6.21 9.13 -0.88
N ARG A 28 -5.79 8.78 -2.10
CA ARG A 28 -4.54 8.06 -2.34
C ARG A 28 -3.30 8.86 -1.91
N ARG A 29 -3.27 10.17 -2.18
CA ARG A 29 -2.14 11.03 -1.74
C ARG A 29 -2.08 11.13 -0.22
N VAL A 30 -3.24 11.23 0.44
CA VAL A 30 -3.32 11.23 1.91
C VAL A 30 -2.81 9.90 2.47
N ALA A 31 -3.29 8.77 1.94
CA ALA A 31 -2.85 7.46 2.39
C ALA A 31 -1.34 7.22 2.20
N ILE A 32 -0.76 7.65 1.07
CA ILE A 32 0.69 7.57 0.84
C ILE A 32 1.44 8.47 1.83
N PHE A 33 0.95 9.69 2.06
CA PHE A 33 1.58 10.61 3.01
C PHE A 33 1.61 10.02 4.42
N ASP A 34 0.47 9.54 4.93
CA ASP A 34 0.37 8.94 6.26
C ASP A 34 1.28 7.70 6.39
N LEU A 35 1.35 6.87 5.36
CA LEU A 35 2.26 5.73 5.32
C LEU A 35 3.72 6.16 5.39
N LEU A 36 4.14 7.17 4.63
CA LEU A 36 5.53 7.64 4.62
C LEU A 36 5.98 8.25 5.96
N GLU A 37 5.06 8.82 6.73
CA GLU A 37 5.36 9.42 8.04
C GLU A 37 5.61 8.38 9.14
N ALA A 38 4.90 7.23 9.10
CA ALA A 38 4.87 6.30 10.23
C ALA A 38 5.36 4.87 9.94
N ASN A 39 5.63 4.51 8.68
CA ASN A 39 5.96 3.13 8.33
C ASN A 39 7.28 2.62 8.92
N SER A 40 7.32 1.30 9.13
CA SER A 40 8.53 0.52 9.35
C SER A 40 8.69 -0.52 8.23
N TYR A 41 9.85 -0.54 7.59
CA TYR A 41 10.16 -1.48 6.51
C TYR A 41 11.56 -2.05 6.69
N GLU A 42 11.63 -3.30 7.12
CA GLU A 42 12.86 -4.06 7.32
C GLU A 42 12.85 -5.30 6.41
N PRO A 43 13.59 -5.29 5.28
CA PRO A 43 13.84 -6.49 4.48
C PRO A 43 14.48 -7.59 5.33
N LEU A 44 14.01 -8.82 5.17
CA LEU A 44 14.58 -9.98 5.84
C LEU A 44 15.72 -10.63 5.04
N GLU A 45 15.82 -10.30 3.74
CA GLU A 45 16.96 -10.68 2.91
C GLU A 45 18.11 -9.67 3.08
N GLU A 46 19.33 -10.14 2.89
CA GLU A 46 20.50 -9.27 2.86
C GLU A 46 20.54 -8.53 1.52
N LEU A 47 20.49 -7.20 1.59
CA LEU A 47 20.54 -6.33 0.41
C LEU A 47 21.98 -6.01 0.00
N PRO A 48 22.21 -5.63 -1.28
CA PRO A 48 23.52 -5.21 -1.76
C PRO A 48 24.20 -4.18 -0.85
N ASP A 49 25.50 -4.36 -0.63
CA ASP A 49 26.35 -3.50 0.21
C ASP A 49 25.86 -3.33 1.66
N GLY A 50 24.99 -4.23 2.14
CA GLY A 50 24.39 -4.13 3.47
C GLY A 50 23.45 -2.92 3.63
N TYR A 51 22.84 -2.46 2.53
CA TYR A 51 21.97 -1.28 2.55
C TYR A 51 20.74 -1.50 3.42
N GLY A 52 20.60 -0.70 4.47
CA GLY A 52 19.53 -0.80 5.46
C GLY A 52 18.46 0.29 5.37
N GLY A 53 18.40 1.03 4.25
CA GLY A 53 17.43 2.11 4.02
C GLY A 53 17.98 3.53 4.22
N PRO A 54 17.15 4.56 4.01
CA PRO A 54 15.72 4.46 3.70
C PRO A 54 15.45 4.00 2.26
N PHE A 55 14.26 3.49 2.00
CA PHE A 55 13.90 2.86 0.74
C PHE A 55 12.97 3.72 -0.10
N ARG A 56 13.16 3.67 -1.42
CA ARG A 56 12.17 4.16 -2.38
C ARG A 56 11.47 2.96 -3.00
N VAL A 57 10.16 3.03 -3.15
CA VAL A 57 9.34 1.92 -3.65
C VAL A 57 8.54 2.38 -4.87
N MET A 58 8.67 1.65 -5.97
CA MET A 58 7.77 1.79 -7.11
C MET A 58 6.76 0.64 -7.09
N LEU A 59 5.48 0.98 -7.13
CA LEU A 59 4.39 0.01 -7.23
C LEU A 59 3.87 -0.04 -8.66
N ARG A 60 3.76 -1.25 -9.21
CA ARG A 60 3.22 -1.49 -10.55
C ARG A 60 2.39 -2.77 -10.59
N MET A 61 1.45 -2.83 -11.53
CA MET A 61 0.64 -4.01 -11.79
C MET A 61 1.25 -4.83 -12.94
N GLU A 62 1.47 -6.12 -12.72
CA GLU A 62 1.97 -7.07 -13.72
C GLU A 62 1.17 -8.37 -13.60
N ASP A 63 0.43 -8.75 -14.65
CA ASP A 63 -0.36 -9.99 -14.70
C ASP A 63 -1.26 -10.24 -13.46
N ASN A 64 -1.99 -9.21 -13.02
CA ASN A 64 -2.82 -9.22 -11.79
C ASN A 64 -2.04 -9.43 -10.48
N ARG A 65 -0.75 -9.12 -10.48
CA ARG A 65 0.11 -9.09 -9.30
C ARG A 65 0.58 -7.66 -9.06
N LEU A 66 0.75 -7.31 -7.79
CA LEU A 66 1.43 -6.11 -7.38
C LEU A 66 2.92 -6.41 -7.35
N ALA A 67 3.71 -5.70 -8.15
CA ALA A 67 5.15 -5.70 -8.04
C ALA A 67 5.59 -4.45 -7.25
N MET A 68 6.45 -4.68 -6.26
CA MET A 68 7.08 -3.64 -5.45
C MET A 68 8.56 -3.66 -5.82
N ASP A 69 8.99 -2.69 -6.63
CA ASP A 69 10.40 -2.53 -6.97
C ASP A 69 11.05 -1.64 -5.91
N ILE A 70 12.09 -2.16 -5.24
CA ILE A 70 12.73 -1.52 -4.10
C ILE A 70 14.06 -0.92 -4.52
N PHE A 71 14.30 0.34 -4.17
CA PHE A 71 15.50 1.09 -4.51
C PHE A 71 16.14 1.73 -3.27
N SER A 72 17.41 2.07 -3.38
CA SER A 72 18.05 2.98 -2.45
C SER A 72 17.50 4.40 -2.63
N ASP A 73 17.71 5.27 -1.64
CA ASP A 73 17.37 6.69 -1.74
C ASP A 73 18.08 7.41 -2.91
N GLN A 74 19.18 6.85 -3.40
CA GLN A 74 20.04 7.48 -4.42
C GLN A 74 19.68 7.10 -5.87
N ASP A 75 18.94 6.00 -6.12
CA ASP A 75 18.96 5.30 -7.42
C ASP A 75 17.60 5.06 -8.12
N ILE A 76 16.61 5.95 -8.00
CA ILE A 76 15.30 5.74 -8.67
C ILE A 76 15.38 5.76 -10.21
N TYR A 77 16.41 6.37 -10.80
CA TYR A 77 16.53 6.59 -12.25
C TYR A 77 17.56 5.71 -12.97
N GLN A 78 18.27 4.82 -12.24
CA GLN A 78 19.37 4.04 -12.81
C GLN A 78 19.05 2.54 -12.99
N ASP A 79 17.79 2.12 -12.83
CA ASP A 79 17.31 0.72 -12.91
C ASP A 79 18.07 -0.26 -11.98
N ARG A 80 18.76 0.27 -10.96
CA ARG A 80 19.49 -0.51 -9.94
C ARG A 80 18.56 -0.86 -8.78
N LYS A 81 17.59 -1.74 -9.06
CA LYS A 81 16.70 -2.28 -8.03
C LYS A 81 17.52 -3.08 -7.03
N LEU A 82 17.33 -2.82 -5.74
CA LEU A 82 17.88 -3.61 -4.65
C LEU A 82 17.17 -4.97 -4.58
N SER A 83 15.84 -4.96 -4.75
CA SER A 83 15.03 -6.17 -4.84
C SER A 83 13.68 -5.90 -5.50
N ILE A 84 12.95 -6.98 -5.81
CA ILE A 84 11.58 -6.92 -6.34
C ILE A 84 10.73 -7.92 -5.56
N ILE A 85 9.64 -7.43 -4.97
CA ILE A 85 8.63 -8.28 -4.33
C ILE A 85 7.41 -8.36 -5.23
N ILE A 86 7.10 -9.57 -5.70
CA ILE A 86 5.88 -9.84 -6.48
C ILE A 86 4.84 -10.47 -5.55
N LEU A 87 3.68 -9.84 -5.48
CA LEU A 87 2.55 -10.24 -4.66
C LEU A 87 1.32 -10.54 -5.52
N PRO A 88 0.88 -11.81 -5.64
CA PRO A 88 -0.39 -12.13 -6.26
C PRO A 88 -1.56 -11.52 -5.47
N LEU A 89 -2.41 -10.74 -6.14
CA LEU A 89 -3.56 -10.08 -5.49
C LEU A 89 -4.77 -11.00 -5.30
N THR A 90 -4.68 -12.29 -5.65
CA THR A 90 -5.81 -13.23 -5.60
C THR A 90 -6.45 -13.31 -4.21
N SER A 91 -5.65 -13.29 -3.13
CA SER A 91 -6.19 -13.31 -1.75
C SER A 91 -6.90 -12.02 -1.36
N LEU A 92 -6.55 -10.88 -1.97
CA LEU A 92 -7.19 -9.60 -1.70
C LEU A 92 -8.44 -9.35 -2.54
N ARG A 93 -8.73 -10.17 -3.56
CA ARG A 93 -9.84 -9.93 -4.50
C ARG A 93 -11.19 -9.76 -3.81
N LYS A 94 -11.47 -10.57 -2.79
CA LYS A 94 -12.73 -10.52 -2.04
C LYS A 94 -12.82 -9.20 -1.27
N THR A 95 -11.83 -8.92 -0.43
CA THR A 95 -11.74 -7.71 0.38
C THR A 95 -11.81 -6.44 -0.48
N ILE A 96 -11.08 -6.39 -1.59
CA ILE A 96 -11.12 -5.27 -2.55
C ILE A 96 -12.53 -5.10 -3.13
N LYS A 97 -13.19 -6.19 -3.52
CA LYS A 97 -14.55 -6.13 -4.08
C LYS A 97 -15.54 -5.61 -3.04
N GLU A 98 -15.49 -6.12 -1.81
CA GLU A 98 -16.36 -5.69 -0.70
C GLU A 98 -16.09 -4.23 -0.37
N TYR A 99 -14.83 -3.79 -0.42
CA TYR A 99 -14.44 -2.39 -0.19
C TYR A 99 -15.11 -1.45 -1.19
N PHE A 100 -15.08 -1.78 -2.48
CA PHE A 100 -15.77 -1.00 -3.50
C PHE A 100 -17.28 -0.90 -3.24
N GLN A 101 -17.92 -1.98 -2.80
CA GLN A 101 -19.35 -1.98 -2.47
C GLN A 101 -19.67 -1.10 -1.24
N ILE A 102 -18.80 -1.08 -0.23
CA ILE A 102 -18.93 -0.19 0.93
C ILE A 102 -18.73 1.27 0.51
N CYS A 103 -17.75 1.58 -0.35
CA CYS A 103 -17.55 2.92 -0.87
C CYS A 103 -18.78 3.42 -1.65
N ASP A 104 -19.36 2.60 -2.53
CA ASP A 104 -20.58 2.95 -3.27
C ASP A 104 -21.76 3.22 -2.31
N SER A 105 -21.86 2.41 -1.25
CA SER A 105 -22.86 2.58 -0.19
C SER A 105 -22.63 3.89 0.58
N TYR A 106 -21.37 4.22 0.89
CA TYR A 106 -20.98 5.47 1.55
C TYR A 106 -21.36 6.69 0.71
N PHE A 107 -21.01 6.72 -0.57
CA PHE A 107 -21.33 7.83 -1.48
C PHE A 107 -22.84 8.02 -1.66
N SER A 108 -23.60 6.93 -1.61
CA SER A 108 -25.07 6.98 -1.65
C SER A 108 -25.65 7.48 -0.32
N ALA A 109 -25.08 7.04 0.80
CA ALA A 109 -25.55 7.35 2.14
C ALA A 109 -25.21 8.78 2.61
N ILE A 110 -24.04 9.32 2.27
CA ILE A 110 -23.57 10.63 2.78
C ILE A 110 -24.53 11.79 2.45
N LYS A 111 -25.36 11.64 1.41
CA LYS A 111 -26.32 12.66 0.98
C LYS A 111 -27.61 12.69 1.81
N SER A 112 -27.97 11.59 2.48
CA SER A 112 -29.31 11.45 3.10
C SER A 112 -29.38 10.59 4.37
N ALA A 113 -28.30 9.88 4.73
CA ALA A 113 -28.27 8.98 5.87
C ALA A 113 -28.03 9.74 7.18
N SER A 114 -28.51 9.15 8.27
CA SER A 114 -28.23 9.66 9.61
C SER A 114 -26.75 9.50 9.99
N PRO A 115 -26.22 10.33 10.91
CA PRO A 115 -24.83 10.19 11.39
C PRO A 115 -24.48 8.77 11.86
N ARG A 116 -25.41 8.10 12.55
CA ARG A 116 -25.22 6.71 13.02
C ARG A 116 -25.04 5.71 11.87
N GLN A 117 -25.75 5.91 10.76
CA GLN A 117 -25.60 5.05 9.58
C GLN A 117 -24.27 5.29 8.89
N ILE A 118 -23.82 6.54 8.80
CA ILE A 118 -22.50 6.88 8.25
C ILE A 118 -21.39 6.26 9.10
N GLU A 119 -21.48 6.39 10.43
CA GLU A 119 -20.55 5.76 11.36
C GLU A 119 -20.49 4.23 11.20
N THR A 120 -21.65 3.59 11.01
CA THR A 120 -21.71 2.14 10.77
C THR A 120 -20.98 1.75 9.47
N ILE A 121 -21.14 2.54 8.41
CA ILE A 121 -20.44 2.32 7.14
C ILE A 121 -18.93 2.53 7.33
N ASP A 122 -18.51 3.56 8.05
CA ASP A 122 -17.10 3.86 8.32
C ASP A 122 -16.43 2.78 9.17
N MET A 123 -17.15 2.18 10.12
CA MET A 123 -16.66 1.03 10.88
C MET A 123 -16.46 -0.19 9.99
N ALA A 124 -17.43 -0.49 9.11
CA ALA A 124 -17.32 -1.61 8.17
C ALA A 124 -16.18 -1.39 7.16
N ARG A 125 -15.99 -0.14 6.70
CA ARG A 125 -14.86 0.25 5.85
C ARG A 125 -13.52 0.01 6.54
N ARG A 126 -13.38 0.38 7.82
CA ARG A 126 -12.18 0.12 8.62
C ARG A 126 -11.91 -1.38 8.77
N GLY A 127 -12.93 -2.18 9.07
CA GLY A 127 -12.77 -3.63 9.17
C GLY A 127 -12.21 -4.27 7.89
N LEU A 128 -12.60 -3.80 6.71
CA LEU A 128 -12.02 -4.26 5.44
C LEU A 128 -10.58 -3.81 5.22
N HIS A 129 -10.21 -2.62 5.71
CA HIS A 129 -8.82 -2.16 5.69
C HIS A 129 -7.93 -3.00 6.62
N ASP A 130 -8.43 -3.35 7.80
CA ASP A 130 -7.73 -4.20 8.76
C ASP A 130 -7.54 -5.61 8.17
N GLU A 131 -8.59 -6.23 7.63
CA GLU A 131 -8.52 -7.53 6.95
C GLU A 131 -7.53 -7.50 5.77
N GLY A 132 -7.55 -6.42 4.97
CA GLY A 132 -6.60 -6.23 3.88
C GLY A 132 -5.15 -6.14 4.37
N SER A 133 -4.93 -5.43 5.47
CA SER A 133 -3.61 -5.24 6.09
C SER A 133 -3.07 -6.55 6.65
N GLU A 134 -3.93 -7.35 7.31
CA GLU A 134 -3.57 -8.68 7.82
C GLU A 134 -3.15 -9.62 6.68
N ILE A 135 -3.92 -9.65 5.58
CA ILE A 135 -3.58 -10.45 4.39
C ILE A 135 -2.24 -9.99 3.79
N LEU A 136 -2.01 -8.68 3.69
CA LEU A 136 -0.74 -8.15 3.18
C LEU A 136 0.43 -8.55 4.07
N GLN A 137 0.30 -8.42 5.39
CA GLN A 137 1.33 -8.78 6.36
C GLN A 137 1.66 -10.28 6.29
N GLU A 138 0.65 -11.16 6.21
CA GLU A 138 0.86 -12.60 6.06
C GLU A 138 1.62 -12.92 4.77
N ARG A 139 1.25 -12.27 3.65
CA ARG A 139 1.84 -12.54 2.33
C ARG A 139 3.26 -11.98 2.17
N LEU A 140 3.57 -10.91 2.89
CA LEU A 140 4.91 -10.32 2.96
C LEU A 140 5.75 -10.95 4.07
N GLY A 141 5.11 -11.74 4.94
CA GLY A 141 5.76 -12.57 5.95
C GLY A 141 6.88 -13.42 5.34
N GLY A 142 8.05 -13.35 5.97
CA GLY A 142 9.27 -14.02 5.49
C GLY A 142 10.05 -13.25 4.42
N LYS A 143 9.55 -12.11 3.92
CA LYS A 143 10.29 -11.20 3.02
C LYS A 143 10.60 -9.87 3.69
N VAL A 144 9.64 -9.33 4.43
CA VAL A 144 9.74 -8.01 5.07
C VAL A 144 9.11 -8.09 6.46
N ARG A 145 9.79 -7.51 7.45
CA ARG A 145 9.20 -7.17 8.74
C ARG A 145 8.66 -5.75 8.65
N MET A 146 7.39 -5.60 8.97
CA MET A 146 6.66 -4.34 8.95
C MET A 146 5.79 -4.21 10.19
N ASP A 147 5.43 -2.98 10.50
CA ASP A 147 4.42 -2.63 11.49
C ASP A 147 3.00 -2.98 10.99
N PHE A 148 2.07 -3.03 11.94
CA PHE A 148 0.64 -3.10 11.66
C PHE A 148 0.04 -1.74 12.07
N PRO A 149 -0.77 -1.09 11.21
CA PRO A 149 -1.39 0.21 11.51
C PRO A 149 -2.32 0.21 12.72
#